data_AF-A0A0T7GEH4-F1
#
_entry.id   AF-A0A0T7GEH4-F1
#
_cell.length_a   1.000
_cell.length_b   1.000
_cell.length_c   1.000
_cell.angle_alpha   90.00
_cell.angle_beta   90.00
_cell.angle_gamma   90.00
#
_symmetry.space_group_name_H-M   'P 1'
#
loop_
_entity.id
_entity.type
_entity.pdbx_description
1 polymer ?
#
loop_
_entity_poly.entity_id
_entity_poly.type
_entity_poly.pdbx_seq_one_letter_code
_entity_poly.pdbx_strand_id
1 'polypeptide(L)'
;MAMRDNKLAAASLGIDIWRTRFVTYVIVATMSGGLGAVIFLQKLRISPNAAFSLNDWTVMVIFAVVIGGIGRLEGALIGAILYFLLREMIADLGAIYLIVLGSLAIVVTLFSRGGLWGFVETRFGWSLMPTERDPNA
;
A
#
# COMPACT_ATOMS: atom_id res chain seq x y z
N MET A 1 -5.30 15.50 -10.77
CA MET A 1 -4.24 16.28 -11.44
C MET A 1 -4.41 17.78 -11.17
N ALA A 2 -5.57 18.40 -11.47
CA ALA A 2 -5.78 19.84 -11.21
C ALA A 2 -5.37 20.35 -9.80
N MET A 3 -5.78 19.71 -8.69
CA MET A 3 -5.36 20.12 -7.34
C MET A 3 -3.93 19.71 -6.95
N ARG A 4 -3.35 18.72 -7.64
CA ARG A 4 -1.99 18.22 -7.40
C ARG A 4 -0.95 19.12 -8.05
N ASP A 5 -1.25 19.58 -9.27
CA ASP A 5 -0.29 20.25 -10.14
C ASP A 5 -0.36 21.78 -9.97
N ASN A 6 -1.55 22.40 -9.84
CA ASN A 6 -1.65 23.82 -9.52
C ASN A 6 -2.93 24.20 -8.75
N LYS A 7 -2.77 24.42 -7.43
CA LYS A 7 -3.86 24.85 -6.53
C LYS A 7 -4.49 26.19 -6.96
N LEU A 8 -3.68 27.15 -7.41
CA LEU A 8 -4.19 28.46 -7.83
C LEU A 8 -5.08 28.35 -9.07
N ALA A 9 -4.68 27.57 -10.08
CA ALA A 9 -5.50 27.33 -11.26
C ALA A 9 -6.81 26.58 -10.93
N ALA A 10 -6.77 25.59 -10.03
CA ALA A 10 -7.97 24.89 -9.58
C ALA A 10 -8.95 25.83 -8.85
N ALA A 11 -8.43 26.74 -8.02
CA ALA A 11 -9.25 27.74 -7.34
C ALA A 11 -9.86 28.75 -8.33
N SER A 12 -9.12 29.16 -9.37
CA SER A 12 -9.64 30.02 -10.45
C SER A 12 -10.75 29.37 -11.27
N LEU A 13 -10.83 28.04 -11.30
CA LEU A 13 -11.92 27.28 -11.91
C LEU A 13 -13.12 27.06 -10.95
N GLY A 14 -13.12 27.70 -9.78
CA GLY A 14 -14.21 27.62 -8.80
C GLY A 14 -14.18 26.37 -7.92
N ILE A 15 -13.10 25.59 -7.93
CA ILE A 15 -12.96 24.40 -7.07
C ILE A 15 -12.50 24.84 -5.67
N ASP A 16 -13.36 24.64 -4.67
CA ASP A 16 -12.98 24.78 -3.27
C ASP A 16 -12.11 23.59 -2.83
N ILE A 17 -10.80 23.81 -2.87
CA ILE A 17 -9.77 22.83 -2.52
C ILE A 17 -9.95 22.29 -1.10
N TRP A 18 -10.41 23.15 -0.17
CA TRP A 18 -10.58 22.77 1.22
C TRP A 18 -11.74 21.78 1.36
N ARG A 19 -12.90 22.11 0.78
CA ARG A 19 -14.07 21.21 0.78
C ARG A 19 -13.78 19.89 0.08
N THR A 20 -13.15 19.92 -1.09
CA THR A 20 -12.82 18.68 -1.82
C THR A 20 -11.90 17.79 -1.01
N ARG A 21 -10.83 18.33 -0.41
CA ARG A 21 -9.92 17.55 0.45
C ARG A 21 -10.63 17.01 1.69
N PHE A 22 -11.48 17.83 2.32
CA PHE A 22 -12.21 17.43 3.51
C PHE A 22 -13.17 16.27 3.20
N VAL A 23 -13.93 16.34 2.12
CA VAL A 23 -14.83 15.25 1.70
C VAL A 23 -14.04 13.98 1.40
N THR A 24 -12.93 14.07 0.65
CA THR A 24 -12.07 12.91 0.39
C THR A 24 -11.53 12.32 1.69
N TYR A 25 -11.08 13.16 2.63
CA TYR A 25 -10.60 12.70 3.94
C TYR A 25 -11.69 11.97 4.72
N VAL A 26 -12.90 12.53 4.82
CA VAL A 26 -14.02 11.92 5.54
C VAL A 26 -14.40 10.57 4.94
N ILE A 27 -14.44 10.46 3.61
CA ILE A 27 -14.74 9.19 2.93
C ILE A 27 -13.66 8.14 3.26
N VAL A 28 -12.38 8.47 3.08
CA VAL A 28 -11.27 7.54 3.33
C VAL A 28 -11.19 7.15 4.81
N ALA A 29 -11.38 8.10 5.73
CA ALA A 29 -11.39 7.85 7.16
C ALA A 29 -12.55 6.93 7.58
N THR A 30 -13.74 7.15 7.03
CA THR A 30 -14.91 6.31 7.33
C THR A 30 -14.71 4.88 6.82
N MET A 31 -14.20 4.71 5.59
CA MET A 31 -13.90 3.39 5.03
C MET A 31 -12.80 2.67 5.81
N SER A 32 -11.69 3.35 6.10
CA SER A 32 -10.56 2.77 6.82
C SER A 32 -10.91 2.43 8.27
N GLY A 33 -11.65 3.32 8.95
CA GLY A 33 -12.17 3.08 10.29
C GLY A 33 -13.17 1.93 10.35
N GLY A 34 -14.07 1.84 9.35
CA GLY A 34 -15.02 0.74 9.22
C GLY A 34 -14.33 -0.61 9.04
N LEU A 35 -13.31 -0.70 8.18
CA LEU A 35 -12.50 -1.91 8.01
C LEU A 35 -11.80 -2.29 9.32
N GLY A 36 -11.21 -1.31 10.01
CA GLY A 36 -10.61 -1.52 11.33
C GLY A 36 -11.60 -2.10 12.34
N ALA A 37 -12.81 -1.54 12.41
CA ALA A 37 -13.86 -2.04 13.31
C ALA A 37 -14.22 -3.51 13.02
N VAL A 38 -14.37 -3.88 11.74
CA VAL A 38 -14.62 -5.28 11.33
C VAL A 38 -13.49 -6.21 11.76
N ILE A 39 -12.24 -5.78 11.58
CA ILE A 39 -11.05 -6.56 11.99
C ILE A 39 -11.03 -6.81 13.51
N PHE A 40 -11.36 -5.80 14.32
CA PHE A 40 -11.43 -5.96 15.78
C PHE A 40 -12.56 -6.89 16.21
N LEU A 41 -13.72 -6.80 15.55
CA LEU A 41 -14.83 -7.72 15.79
C LEU A 41 -14.42 -9.17 15.49
N GLN A 42 -13.67 -9.40 14.41
CA GLN A 42 -13.14 -10.74 14.09
C GLN A 42 -12.14 -11.28 15.11
N LYS A 43 -11.28 -10.42 15.69
CA LYS A 43 -10.30 -10.86 16.69
C LYS A 43 -10.90 -11.09 18.09
N LEU A 44 -12.15 -10.66 18.34
CA LEU A 44 -12.87 -10.74 19.63
C LEU A 44 -12.09 -10.20 20.86
N ARG A 45 -10.98 -9.49 20.65
CA ARG A 45 -10.16 -8.90 21.71
C ARG A 45 -9.78 -7.49 21.33
N ILE A 46 -10.25 -6.53 22.13
CA ILE A 46 -9.81 -5.13 22.05
C ILE A 46 -8.57 -5.02 22.93
N SER A 47 -7.41 -5.34 22.36
CA SER A 47 -6.12 -5.11 23.01
C SER A 47 -5.22 -4.24 22.13
N PRO A 48 -4.45 -3.30 22.71
CA PRO A 48 -3.50 -2.49 21.94
C PRO A 48 -2.51 -3.34 21.14
N ASN A 49 -2.17 -4.53 21.65
CA ASN A 49 -1.28 -5.46 20.97
C ASN A 49 -1.95 -6.05 19.71
N ALA A 50 -3.22 -6.43 19.75
CA ALA A 50 -3.92 -6.93 18.56
C ALA A 50 -4.07 -5.87 17.44
N ALA A 51 -4.09 -4.60 17.84
CA ALA A 51 -4.24 -3.42 17.00
C ALA A 51 -2.94 -2.95 16.34
N PHE A 52 -1.84 -2.98 17.10
CA PHE A 52 -0.55 -2.38 16.71
C PHE A 52 0.60 -3.39 16.78
N SER A 53 0.31 -4.69 16.74
CA SER A 53 1.32 -5.75 16.66
C SER A 53 2.29 -5.47 15.52
N LEU A 54 3.57 -5.32 15.86
CA LEU A 54 4.63 -5.09 14.89
C LEU A 54 4.72 -6.26 13.90
N ASN A 55 4.58 -7.48 14.40
CA ASN A 55 4.70 -8.70 13.59
C ASN A 55 3.50 -8.91 12.65
N ASP A 56 2.29 -8.57 13.09
CA ASP A 56 1.09 -8.84 12.28
C ASP A 56 0.78 -7.72 11.29
N TRP A 57 1.03 -6.47 11.67
CA TRP A 57 0.65 -5.30 10.87
C TRP A 57 1.83 -4.62 10.21
N THR A 58 2.84 -4.24 10.98
CA THR A 58 3.93 -3.40 10.47
C THR A 58 4.78 -4.17 9.46
N VAL A 59 5.15 -5.39 9.82
CA VAL A 59 5.84 -6.32 8.92
C VAL A 59 5.02 -6.51 7.64
N MET A 60 3.74 -6.85 7.75
CA MET A 60 2.85 -7.03 6.61
C MET A 60 2.86 -5.84 5.64
N VAL A 61 2.64 -4.63 6.15
CA VAL A 61 2.54 -3.43 5.30
C VAL A 61 3.86 -3.13 4.62
N ILE A 62 4.99 -3.22 5.35
CA ILE A 62 6.32 -2.98 4.78
C ILE A 62 6.61 -4.01 3.69
N PHE A 63 6.38 -5.30 3.95
CA PHE A 63 6.65 -6.35 2.98
C PHE A 63 5.78 -6.23 1.74
N ALA A 64 4.48 -5.97 1.89
CA ALA A 64 3.59 -5.73 0.77
C ALA A 64 4.09 -4.59 -0.13
N VAL A 65 4.51 -3.46 0.44
CA VAL A 65 5.01 -2.32 -0.34
C VAL A 65 6.38 -2.58 -0.94
N VAL A 66 7.31 -3.21 -0.21
CA VAL A 66 8.66 -3.49 -0.70
C VAL A 66 8.64 -4.52 -1.82
N ILE A 67 7.88 -5.60 -1.67
CA ILE A 67 7.73 -6.64 -2.69
C ILE A 67 6.95 -6.09 -3.89
N GLY A 68 5.87 -5.36 -3.63
CA GLY A 68 5.02 -4.77 -4.66
C GLY A 68 5.69 -3.68 -5.49
N GLY A 69 6.44 -2.80 -4.85
CA GLY A 69 7.12 -1.65 -5.45
C GLY A 69 6.86 -0.36 -4.66
N ILE A 70 7.93 0.31 -4.23
CA ILE A 70 7.84 1.56 -3.46
C ILE A 70 7.32 2.68 -4.36
N GLY A 71 6.37 3.46 -3.83
CA GLY A 71 5.87 4.66 -4.50
C GLY A 71 4.76 4.42 -5.53
N ARG A 72 4.32 3.18 -5.74
CA ARG A 72 3.28 2.83 -6.73
C ARG A 72 2.07 2.19 -6.05
N LEU A 73 0.87 2.67 -6.35
CA LEU A 73 -0.36 2.20 -5.70
C LEU A 73 -0.70 0.75 -6.13
N GLU A 74 -0.50 0.46 -7.41
CA GLU A 74 -0.72 -0.84 -8.02
C GLU A 74 0.27 -1.88 -7.48
N GLY A 75 1.53 -1.45 -7.28
CA GLY A 75 2.54 -2.25 -6.61
C GLY A 75 2.11 -2.67 -5.21
N ALA A 76 1.67 -1.71 -4.39
CA ALA A 76 1.20 -2.00 -3.03
C ALA A 76 0.01 -2.99 -3.00
N LEU A 77 -0.94 -2.87 -3.94
CA LEU A 77 -2.08 -3.80 -4.05
C LEU A 77 -1.63 -5.23 -4.38
N ILE A 78 -0.78 -5.38 -5.39
CA ILE A 78 -0.27 -6.70 -5.80
C ILE A 78 0.61 -7.31 -4.71
N GLY A 79 1.47 -6.51 -4.10
CA GLY A 79 2.29 -6.94 -2.99
C GLY A 79 1.48 -7.37 -1.78
N ALA A 80 0.36 -6.72 -1.48
CA ALA A 80 -0.57 -7.15 -0.43
C ALA A 80 -1.23 -8.49 -0.76
N ILE A 81 -1.70 -8.68 -2.00
CA ILE A 81 -2.28 -9.95 -2.45
C ILE A 81 -1.25 -11.08 -2.34
N LEU A 82 -0.03 -10.85 -2.83
CA LEU A 82 1.03 -11.85 -2.78
C LEU A 82 1.44 -12.17 -1.34
N TYR A 83 1.54 -11.16 -0.47
CA TYR A 83 1.78 -11.35 0.95
C TYR A 83 0.72 -12.25 1.58
N PHE A 84 -0.57 -11.97 1.33
CA PHE A 84 -1.66 -12.78 1.89
C PHE A 84 -1.63 -14.21 1.40
N LEU A 85 -1.42 -14.42 0.09
CA LEU A 85 -1.29 -15.77 -0.48
C LEU A 85 -0.13 -16.54 0.16
N LEU A 86 1.04 -15.89 0.28
CA LEU A 86 2.22 -16.54 0.86
C LEU A 86 2.01 -16.84 2.35
N ARG A 87 1.41 -15.90 3.09
CA ARG A 87 1.06 -16.08 4.49
C ARG A 87 0.09 -17.24 4.65
N GLU A 88 -0.97 -17.31 3.86
CA GLU A 88 -1.96 -18.39 3.97
C GLU A 88 -1.32 -19.77 3.71
N MET A 89 -0.37 -19.86 2.78
CA MET A 89 0.29 -21.13 2.47
C MET A 89 1.38 -21.56 3.47
N ILE A 90 2.03 -20.59 4.14
CA ILE A 90 3.28 -20.84 4.89
C ILE A 90 3.17 -20.46 6.39
N ALA A 91 2.08 -19.80 6.83
CA ALA A 91 1.94 -19.32 8.21
C ALA A 91 2.03 -20.44 9.26
N ASP A 92 1.58 -21.66 8.94
CA ASP A 92 1.59 -22.79 9.86
C ASP A 92 3.01 -23.27 10.22
N LEU A 93 4.03 -22.83 9.48
CA LEU A 93 5.43 -23.23 9.66
C LEU A 93 6.16 -22.34 10.68
N GLY A 94 5.44 -21.42 11.33
CA GLY A 94 5.96 -20.59 12.42
C GLY A 94 7.04 -19.61 11.97
N ALA A 95 8.20 -19.60 12.65
CA ALA A 95 9.27 -18.63 12.39
C ALA A 95 9.88 -18.72 10.98
N ILE A 96 9.77 -19.88 10.32
CA ILE A 96 10.26 -20.10 8.96
C ILE A 96 9.57 -19.16 7.96
N TYR A 97 8.29 -18.83 8.19
CA TYR A 97 7.54 -17.90 7.35
C TYR A 97 8.24 -16.53 7.23
N LEU A 98 8.73 -15.97 8.35
CA LEU A 98 9.41 -14.68 8.35
C LEU A 98 10.73 -14.72 7.57
N ILE A 99 11.44 -15.85 7.61
CA ILE A 99 12.69 -16.05 6.86
C ILE A 99 12.39 -16.11 5.35
N VAL A 100 11.35 -16.85 4.96
CA VAL A 100 10.94 -16.97 3.54
C VAL A 100 10.45 -15.62 3.01
N LEU A 101 9.66 -14.89 3.79
CA LEU A 101 9.18 -13.57 3.40
C LEU A 101 10.33 -12.56 3.27
N GLY A 102 11.27 -12.58 4.22
CA GLY A 102 12.49 -11.79 4.21
C GLY A 102 13.36 -12.06 2.99
N SER A 103 13.62 -13.33 2.71
CA SER A 103 14.44 -13.74 1.55
C SER A 103 13.75 -13.38 0.23
N LEU A 104 12.44 -13.58 0.11
CA LEU A 104 11.67 -13.16 -1.06
C LEU A 104 11.79 -11.65 -1.29
N ALA A 105 11.65 -10.83 -0.25
CA ALA A 105 11.80 -9.39 -0.39
C ALA A 105 13.20 -8.98 -0.84
N ILE A 106 14.25 -9.62 -0.29
CA ILE A 106 15.64 -9.39 -0.71
C ILE A 106 15.81 -9.74 -2.20
N VAL A 107 15.31 -10.91 -2.63
CA VAL A 107 15.36 -11.32 -4.03
C VAL A 107 14.65 -10.31 -4.92
N VAL A 108 13.40 -9.94 -4.59
CA VAL A 108 12.61 -9.00 -5.40
C VAL A 108 13.29 -7.63 -5.51
N THR A 109 13.83 -7.12 -4.40
CA THR A 109 14.52 -5.83 -4.38
C THR A 109 15.86 -5.84 -5.12
N LEU A 110 16.57 -6.97 -5.14
CA LEU A 110 17.80 -7.15 -5.92
C LEU A 110 17.52 -7.21 -7.43
N PHE A 111 16.47 -7.92 -7.85
CA PHE A 111 16.11 -8.05 -9.26
C PHE A 111 15.43 -6.78 -9.82
N SER A 112 14.73 -6.02 -8.97
CA SER A 112 14.02 -4.81 -9.38
C SER A 112 14.01 -3.77 -8.26
N ARG A 113 14.63 -2.61 -8.50
CA ARG A 113 14.57 -1.45 -7.59
C ARG A 113 13.13 -0.91 -7.43
N GLY A 114 12.25 -1.23 -8.38
CA GLY A 114 10.83 -0.87 -8.37
C GLY A 114 9.88 -1.96 -7.88
N GLY A 115 10.40 -3.06 -7.32
CA GLY A 115 9.60 -4.22 -6.91
C GLY A 115 9.01 -5.02 -8.09
N LEU A 116 8.06 -5.91 -7.80
CA LEU A 116 7.40 -6.75 -8.81
C LEU A 116 6.68 -5.89 -9.88
N TRP A 117 6.02 -4.81 -9.47
CA TRP A 117 5.31 -3.95 -10.41
C TRP A 117 6.25 -3.14 -11.31
N GLY A 118 7.43 -2.73 -10.81
CA GLY A 118 8.47 -2.13 -11.65
C GLY A 118 8.96 -3.04 -12.78
N PHE A 119 9.01 -4.35 -12.52
CA PHE A 119 9.35 -5.35 -13.54
C PHE A 119 8.21 -5.56 -14.56
N VAL A 120 6.96 -5.57 -14.08
CA VAL A 120 5.78 -5.70 -14.96
C VAL A 120 5.62 -4.47 -15.85
N GLU A 121 5.79 -3.25 -15.32
CA GLU A 121 5.67 -2.02 -16.09
C GLU A 121 6.77 -1.91 -17.16
N THR A 122 8.02 -2.27 -16.85
CA THR A 122 9.10 -2.28 -17.86
C THR A 122 8.86 -3.30 -18.98
N ARG A 123 8.08 -4.37 -18.71
CA ARG A 123 7.79 -5.41 -19.70
C ARG A 123 6.49 -5.20 -20.48
N PHE A 124 5.47 -4.61 -19.86
CA PHE A 124 4.10 -4.45 -20.40
C PHE A 124 3.67 -2.99 -20.63
N GLY A 125 4.43 -2.00 -20.16
CA GLY A 125 4.14 -0.57 -20.36
C GLY A 125 2.90 -0.05 -19.64
N TRP A 126 2.36 -0.81 -18.68
CA TRP A 126 1.14 -0.43 -17.95
C TRP A 126 1.48 0.36 -16.68
N SER A 127 1.28 1.68 -16.74
CA SER A 127 1.21 2.57 -15.59
C SER A 127 -0.18 3.17 -15.50
N LEU A 128 -1.03 2.66 -14.60
CA LEU A 128 -2.39 3.18 -14.39
C LEU A 128 -2.37 4.55 -13.69
N MET A 129 -1.45 4.77 -12.74
CA MET A 129 -1.24 6.04 -12.05
C MET A 129 0.27 6.31 -11.84
N PRO A 130 0.94 7.00 -12.79
CA PRO A 130 2.30 7.48 -12.58
C PRO A 130 2.30 8.51 -11.44
N THR A 131 2.78 8.09 -10.28
CA THR A 131 3.06 8.90 -9.10
C THR A 131 4.49 9.44 -9.12
N GLU A 132 5.31 8.97 -10.07
CA GLU A 132 6.64 9.48 -10.32
C GLU A 132 6.50 10.94 -10.81
N ARG A 133 7.04 11.87 -10.03
CA ARG A 133 7.24 13.24 -10.51
C ARG A 133 8.34 13.17 -11.56
N ASP A 134 8.00 13.50 -12.80
CA ASP A 134 9.01 13.80 -13.81
C ASP A 134 9.90 14.93 -13.27
N PRO A 135 11.20 14.68 -13.00
CA PRO A 135 12.09 15.70 -12.48
C PRO A 135 12.35 16.85 -13.48
N ASN A 136 11.88 16.73 -14.73
CA ASN A 136 12.08 17.70 -15.81
C ASN A 136 10.79 18.41 -16.28
N ALA A 137 9.66 18.29 -15.55
CA ALA A 137 8.39 18.96 -15.88
C ALA A 137 8.16 20.27 -15.11
#